data_AF-A0A6A5B0U1-F1
#
_entry.id   AF-A0A6A5B0U1-F1
#
_cell.length_a   1.000
_cell.length_b   1.000
_cell.length_c   1.000
_cell.angle_alpha   90.00
_cell.angle_beta   90.00
_cell.angle_gamma   90.00
#
_symmetry.space_group_name_H-M   'P 1'
#
loop_
_entity.id
_entity.type
_entity.pdbx_description
1 polymer ?
#
loop_
_entity_poly.entity_id
_entity_poly.type
_entity_poly.pdbx_seq_one_letter_code
_entity_poly.pdbx_strand_id
1 'polypeptide(L)'
;MHPHTKLYSGPGRVNRLDYLFVSEELSSQLNPTAKYGPNAYGGDHLTHTVTLSESPTTATKGYWRLPRELLADPNIRQAITMEATTLLDRMRADADLNHGAMWYGWLKRMRRQLIKCHRLHTESTKAQLQHLYLRLAATKRAMESHADHDILMADVVAAQLAYDTAKAEHCQNAHDRQFDFHANSNERGTSHFFRRPLGTKVPINYVTVDGSMVTDEPTVQSTFTSHWRSIMTAPRDDARPDNDRRRAVLEALTKRLDMADRESLDQPI
;
A
#
# COMPACT_ATOMS: atom_id res chain seq x y z
N MET A 1 -12.20 -26.71 20.44
CA MET A 1 -12.83 -27.67 19.50
C MET A 1 -13.50 -28.81 20.28
N HIS A 2 -14.78 -29.05 20.02
CA HIS A 2 -15.63 -30.18 20.44
C HIS A 2 -15.19 -31.05 21.65
N PRO A 3 -15.08 -30.49 22.86
CA PRO A 3 -14.70 -31.26 24.07
C PRO A 3 -15.74 -32.31 24.48
N HIS A 4 -16.97 -32.20 23.95
CA HIS A 4 -18.10 -33.07 24.30
C HIS A 4 -18.41 -34.13 23.23
N THR A 5 -17.72 -34.12 22.09
CA THR A 5 -17.92 -35.13 21.04
C THR A 5 -17.11 -36.37 21.37
N LYS A 6 -17.81 -37.47 21.73
CA LYS A 6 -17.19 -38.77 21.93
C LYS A 6 -16.86 -39.41 20.59
N LEU A 7 -15.63 -39.22 20.14
CA LEU A 7 -15.11 -39.88 18.94
C LEU A 7 -14.03 -40.87 19.36
N TYR A 8 -14.25 -42.14 19.03
CA TYR A 8 -13.41 -43.26 19.45
C TYR A 8 -12.42 -43.62 18.34
N SER A 9 -11.12 -43.52 18.64
CA SER A 9 -10.02 -43.69 17.69
C SER A 9 -9.39 -45.07 17.70
N GLY A 10 -9.63 -45.85 18.76
CA GLY A 10 -9.01 -47.17 18.95
C GLY A 10 -9.71 -48.31 18.21
N PRO A 11 -9.18 -49.54 18.35
CA PRO A 11 -9.66 -50.72 17.64
C PRO A 11 -11.15 -50.95 17.96
N GLY A 12 -11.95 -51.20 16.92
CA GLY A 12 -13.41 -51.37 17.05
C GLY A 12 -14.19 -50.10 17.41
N ARG A 13 -13.56 -48.91 17.46
CA ARG A 13 -14.19 -47.62 17.79
C ARG A 13 -14.89 -47.61 19.16
N VAL A 14 -14.33 -48.30 20.14
CA VAL A 14 -14.87 -48.37 21.52
C VAL A 14 -14.12 -47.44 22.47
N ASN A 15 -12.82 -47.23 22.23
CA ASN A 15 -11.95 -46.43 23.10
C ASN A 15 -11.37 -45.21 22.36
N ARG A 16 -11.08 -44.13 23.10
CA ARG A 16 -10.32 -42.97 22.61
C ARG A 16 -8.98 -42.93 23.35
N LEU A 17 -7.94 -43.40 22.67
CA LEU A 17 -6.60 -43.54 23.25
C LEU A 17 -5.64 -42.46 22.75
N ASP A 18 -5.95 -41.84 21.61
CA ASP A 18 -5.08 -40.87 20.95
C ASP A 18 -5.60 -39.44 21.20
N TYR A 19 -4.73 -38.58 21.72
CA TYR A 19 -5.07 -37.18 22.01
C TYR A 19 -4.02 -36.25 21.40
N LEU A 20 -4.50 -35.17 20.78
CA LEU A 20 -3.68 -34.04 20.37
C LEU A 20 -4.25 -32.80 21.05
N PHE A 21 -3.46 -32.22 21.94
CA PHE A 21 -3.77 -30.95 22.58
C PHE A 21 -3.04 -29.84 21.84
N VAL A 22 -3.76 -28.75 21.59
CA VAL A 22 -3.23 -27.53 20.98
C VAL A 22 -3.34 -26.44 22.03
N SER A 23 -2.29 -25.64 22.23
CA SER A 23 -2.33 -24.53 23.18
C SER A 23 -3.40 -23.52 22.77
N GLU A 24 -3.96 -22.83 23.75
CA GLU A 24 -4.96 -21.78 23.50
C GLU A 24 -4.40 -20.69 22.58
N GLU A 25 -3.13 -20.32 22.77
CA GLU A 25 -2.41 -19.38 21.92
C GLU A 25 -2.39 -19.82 20.46
N LEU A 26 -1.93 -21.05 20.16
CA LEU A 26 -1.90 -21.59 18.80
C LEU A 26 -3.31 -21.74 18.21
N SER A 27 -4.29 -22.12 19.04
CA SER A 27 -5.68 -22.23 18.60
C SER A 27 -6.29 -20.88 18.24
N SER A 28 -5.88 -19.80 18.90
CA SER A 28 -6.38 -18.45 18.65
C SER A 28 -5.76 -17.83 17.39
N GLN A 29 -4.52 -18.19 17.07
CA GLN A 29 -3.76 -17.59 15.96
C GLN A 29 -3.95 -18.35 14.63
N LEU A 30 -4.05 -19.69 14.68
CA LEU A 30 -3.85 -20.55 13.49
C LEU A 30 -5.07 -21.39 13.10
N ASN A 31 -6.28 -20.97 13.49
CA ASN A 31 -7.56 -21.59 13.11
C ASN A 31 -7.49 -23.12 12.92
N PRO A 32 -7.13 -23.86 13.97
CA PRO A 32 -6.84 -25.28 13.86
C PRO A 32 -8.05 -26.04 13.34
N THR A 33 -7.84 -26.90 12.35
CA THR A 33 -8.83 -27.89 11.91
C THR A 33 -8.34 -29.29 12.21
N ALA A 34 -9.18 -30.09 12.87
CA ALA A 34 -8.84 -31.46 13.24
C ALA A 34 -9.73 -32.45 12.47
N LYS A 35 -9.12 -33.53 11.96
CA LYS A 35 -9.83 -34.63 11.32
C LYS A 35 -9.28 -35.98 11.73
N TYR A 36 -10.13 -36.99 11.63
CA TYR A 36 -9.82 -38.39 11.90
C TYR A 36 -9.99 -39.16 10.60
N GLY A 37 -8.99 -39.94 10.22
CA GLY A 37 -8.98 -40.70 8.99
C GLY A 37 -8.56 -42.16 9.19
N PRO A 38 -8.88 -43.05 8.23
CA PRO A 38 -8.31 -44.40 8.21
C PRO A 38 -6.78 -44.33 8.22
N ASN A 39 -6.15 -45.26 8.94
CA ASN A 39 -4.70 -45.33 9.01
C ASN A 39 -4.13 -46.01 7.77
N ALA A 40 -3.37 -45.24 6.98
CA ALA A 40 -2.72 -45.71 5.76
C ALA A 40 -1.43 -46.51 6.01
N TYR A 41 -0.96 -46.59 7.26
CA TYR A 41 0.31 -47.18 7.67
C TYR A 41 0.15 -48.56 8.34
N GLY A 42 -1.03 -49.18 8.24
CA GLY A 42 -1.27 -50.56 8.68
C GLY A 42 -1.57 -50.73 10.17
N GLY A 43 -1.80 -49.65 10.92
CA GLY A 43 -2.28 -49.72 12.31
C GLY A 43 -3.80 -49.82 12.40
N ASP A 44 -4.29 -50.38 13.51
CA ASP A 44 -5.72 -50.62 13.80
C ASP A 44 -6.44 -49.42 14.47
N HIS A 45 -5.73 -48.32 14.69
CA HIS A 45 -6.25 -47.02 15.15
C HIS A 45 -6.57 -46.08 13.99
N LEU A 46 -7.44 -45.08 14.21
CA LEU A 46 -7.61 -43.93 13.29
C LEU A 46 -6.42 -42.97 13.39
N THR A 47 -6.02 -42.39 12.26
CA THR A 47 -5.00 -41.31 12.24
C THR A 47 -5.66 -39.98 12.57
N HIS A 48 -5.07 -39.24 13.52
CA HIS A 48 -5.47 -37.88 13.84
C HIS A 48 -4.59 -36.88 13.10
N THR A 49 -5.22 -35.93 12.42
CA THR A 49 -4.49 -34.84 11.76
C THR A 49 -5.06 -33.52 12.23
N VAL A 50 -4.19 -32.69 12.80
CA VAL A 50 -4.48 -31.29 13.08
C VAL A 50 -3.75 -30.46 12.03
N THR A 51 -4.49 -29.65 11.29
CA THR A 51 -3.94 -28.66 10.36
C THR A 51 -4.02 -27.30 11.03
N LEU A 52 -2.86 -26.71 11.28
CA LEU A 52 -2.75 -25.32 11.71
C LEU A 52 -2.57 -24.48 10.45
N SER A 53 -3.49 -23.56 10.21
CA SER A 53 -3.40 -22.63 9.09
C SER A 53 -3.59 -21.23 9.64
N GLU A 54 -2.59 -20.37 9.47
CA GLU A 54 -2.87 -18.93 9.45
C GLU A 54 -4.05 -18.75 8.50
N SER A 55 -5.11 -18.10 8.98
CA SER A 55 -6.17 -17.67 8.06
C SER A 55 -5.45 -17.07 6.86
N PRO A 56 -5.66 -17.55 5.62
CA PRO A 56 -5.20 -16.79 4.48
C PRO A 56 -5.94 -15.47 4.62
N THR A 57 -5.24 -14.49 5.18
CA THR A 57 -5.73 -13.13 5.22
C THR A 57 -5.80 -12.85 3.74
N THR A 58 -7.01 -12.75 3.20
CA THR A 58 -7.18 -12.36 1.81
C THR A 58 -6.32 -11.12 1.66
N ALA A 59 -5.23 -11.26 0.90
CA ALA A 59 -4.30 -10.18 0.70
C ALA A 59 -5.14 -9.10 0.04
N THR A 60 -5.63 -8.15 0.85
CA THR A 60 -6.45 -7.07 0.36
C THR A 60 -5.50 -6.32 -0.53
N LYS A 61 -5.73 -6.46 -1.83
CA LYS A 61 -4.93 -5.87 -2.91
C LYS A 61 -4.55 -4.47 -2.43
N GLY A 62 -3.24 -4.23 -2.25
CA GLY A 62 -2.76 -3.01 -1.63
C GLY A 62 -3.43 -1.80 -2.28
N TYR A 63 -3.81 -0.81 -1.46
CA TYR A 63 -4.39 0.42 -1.98
C TYR A 63 -3.42 1.01 -3.01
N TRP A 64 -3.89 1.25 -4.24
CA TRP A 64 -3.04 1.87 -5.28
C TRP A 64 -2.44 3.17 -4.73
N ARG A 65 -1.10 3.22 -4.72
CA ARG A 65 -0.32 4.40 -4.40
C ARG A 65 0.19 5.00 -5.70
N LEU A 66 0.31 6.33 -5.73
CA LEU A 66 0.85 7.05 -6.88
C LEU A 66 2.32 6.63 -7.09
N PRO A 67 2.65 5.96 -8.19
CA PRO A 67 4.02 5.50 -8.43
C PRO A 67 4.93 6.69 -8.75
N ARG A 68 6.16 6.67 -8.24
CA ARG A 68 7.10 7.79 -8.34
C ARG A 68 7.52 8.03 -9.79
N GLU A 69 7.63 6.96 -10.58
CA GLU A 69 7.94 7.00 -12.01
C GLU A 69 6.90 7.80 -12.81
N LEU A 70 5.63 7.77 -12.36
CA LEU A 70 4.57 8.55 -13.00
C LEU A 70 4.78 10.06 -12.80
N LEU A 71 5.43 10.45 -11.70
CA LEU A 71 5.79 11.83 -11.41
C LEU A 71 7.12 12.25 -12.06
N ALA A 72 7.91 11.32 -12.60
CA ALA A 72 9.08 11.67 -13.39
C ALA A 72 8.69 12.28 -14.75
N ASP A 73 7.51 11.94 -15.27
CA ASP A 73 6.99 12.51 -16.52
C ASP A 73 6.55 13.98 -16.32
N PRO A 74 7.21 14.94 -16.99
CA PRO A 74 6.88 16.36 -16.87
C PRO A 74 5.46 16.68 -17.33
N ASN A 75 4.91 15.93 -18.31
CA ASN A 75 3.56 16.14 -18.80
C ASN A 75 2.53 15.76 -17.75
N ILE A 76 2.78 14.68 -17.00
CA ILE A 76 1.89 14.24 -15.92
C ILE A 76 1.90 15.25 -14.78
N ARG A 77 3.08 15.75 -14.40
CA ARG A 77 3.20 16.84 -13.41
C ARG A 77 2.43 18.08 -13.85
N GLN A 78 2.65 18.53 -15.10
CA GLN A 78 1.98 19.69 -15.66
C GLN A 78 0.45 19.52 -15.66
N ALA A 79 -0.04 18.36 -16.07
CA ALA A 79 -1.48 18.06 -16.09
C ALA A 79 -2.10 18.09 -14.68
N ILE A 80 -1.42 17.50 -13.67
CA ILE A 80 -1.86 17.55 -12.27
C ILE A 80 -1.92 19.00 -11.79
N THR A 81 -0.86 19.78 -12.03
CA THR A 81 -0.79 21.19 -11.63
C THR A 81 -1.91 22.01 -12.28
N MET A 82 -2.11 21.87 -13.60
CA MET A 82 -3.15 22.59 -14.33
C MET A 82 -4.56 22.28 -13.81
N GLU A 83 -4.87 21.01 -13.57
CA GLU A 83 -6.17 20.60 -13.00
C GLU A 83 -6.35 21.10 -11.56
N ALA A 84 -5.29 21.10 -10.76
CA ALA A 84 -5.32 21.64 -9.39
C ALA A 84 -5.52 23.16 -9.38
N THR A 85 -4.85 23.90 -10.28
CA THR A 85 -5.03 25.34 -10.46
C THR A 85 -6.46 25.65 -10.89
N THR A 86 -6.99 24.91 -11.88
CA THR A 86 -8.38 25.09 -12.35
C THR A 86 -9.39 24.84 -11.22
N LEU A 87 -9.15 23.84 -10.37
CA LEU A 87 -9.98 23.60 -9.19
C LEU A 87 -9.92 24.78 -8.21
N LEU A 88 -8.71 25.27 -7.92
CA LEU A 88 -8.49 26.38 -7.00
C LEU A 88 -9.21 27.65 -7.48
N ASP A 89 -9.12 27.96 -8.77
CA ASP A 89 -9.80 29.12 -9.36
C ASP A 89 -11.34 28.99 -9.22
N ARG A 90 -11.88 27.79 -9.43
CA ARG A 90 -13.31 27.53 -9.21
C ARG A 90 -13.73 27.66 -7.75
N MET A 91 -12.88 27.25 -6.81
CA MET A 91 -13.16 27.40 -5.37
C MET A 91 -13.07 28.85 -4.91
N ARG A 92 -12.22 29.67 -5.56
CA ARG A 92 -12.09 31.10 -5.29
C ARG A 92 -13.21 31.95 -5.89
N ALA A 93 -13.80 31.49 -7.00
CA ALA A 93 -14.87 32.22 -7.68
C ALA A 93 -16.16 32.33 -6.85
N ASP A 94 -16.39 31.39 -5.92
CA ASP A 94 -17.59 31.38 -5.07
C ASP A 94 -17.26 30.76 -3.69
N ALA A 95 -17.40 31.58 -2.65
CA ALA A 95 -17.08 31.24 -1.27
C ALA A 95 -18.16 30.37 -0.60
N ASP A 96 -19.36 30.32 -1.17
CA ASP A 96 -20.51 29.58 -0.63
C ASP A 96 -20.60 28.15 -1.17
N LEU A 97 -19.74 27.78 -2.13
CA LEU A 97 -19.63 26.42 -2.63
C LEU A 97 -19.13 25.44 -1.55
N ASN A 98 -19.57 24.19 -1.66
CA ASN A 98 -19.04 23.10 -0.85
C ASN A 98 -17.63 22.68 -1.33
N HIS A 99 -16.63 23.40 -0.83
CA HIS A 99 -15.22 23.21 -1.11
C HIS A 99 -14.74 21.78 -0.82
N GLY A 100 -15.23 21.17 0.26
CA GLY A 100 -14.90 19.78 0.62
C GLY A 100 -15.37 18.77 -0.43
N ALA A 101 -16.60 18.93 -0.94
CA ALA A 101 -17.14 18.08 -2.00
C ALA A 101 -16.39 18.27 -3.33
N MET A 102 -16.02 19.51 -3.66
CA MET A 102 -15.22 19.83 -4.86
C MET A 102 -13.84 19.16 -4.81
N TRP A 103 -13.12 19.33 -3.70
CA TRP A 103 -11.82 18.71 -3.46
C TRP A 103 -11.89 17.18 -3.54
N TYR A 104 -12.85 16.58 -2.82
CA TYR A 104 -13.01 15.12 -2.81
C TYR A 104 -13.38 14.56 -4.20
N GLY A 105 -14.24 15.27 -4.93
CA GLY A 105 -14.61 14.93 -6.30
C GLY A 105 -13.42 14.98 -7.26
N TRP A 106 -12.59 16.03 -7.15
CA TRP A 106 -11.34 16.15 -7.91
C TRP A 106 -10.37 15.02 -7.57
N LEU A 107 -10.13 14.74 -6.29
CA LEU A 107 -9.25 13.67 -5.84
C LEU A 107 -9.65 12.31 -6.43
N LYS A 108 -10.96 12.00 -6.45
CA LYS A 108 -11.49 10.78 -7.06
C LYS A 108 -11.29 10.70 -8.58
N ARG A 109 -11.40 11.81 -9.31
CA ARG A 109 -11.19 11.85 -10.77
C ARG A 109 -9.71 11.76 -11.11
N MET A 110 -8.90 12.57 -10.46
CA MET A 110 -7.45 12.61 -10.64
C MET A 110 -6.84 11.24 -10.36
N ARG A 111 -7.23 10.60 -9.25
CA ARG A 111 -6.78 9.23 -8.94
C ARG A 111 -7.12 8.23 -10.04
N ARG A 112 -8.35 8.26 -10.57
CA ARG A 112 -8.75 7.35 -11.67
C ARG A 112 -7.95 7.57 -12.94
N GLN A 113 -7.67 8.83 -13.28
CA GLN A 113 -6.83 9.18 -14.42
C GLN A 113 -5.39 8.68 -14.23
N LEU A 114 -4.78 8.93 -13.06
CA LEU A 114 -3.41 8.50 -12.79
C LEU A 114 -3.26 6.97 -12.79
N ILE A 115 -4.26 6.24 -12.27
CA ILE A 115 -4.30 4.76 -12.39
C ILE A 115 -4.32 4.35 -13.88
N LYS A 116 -5.13 5.00 -14.70
CA LYS A 116 -5.21 4.72 -16.15
C LYS A 116 -3.87 5.01 -16.83
N CYS A 117 -3.26 6.17 -16.57
CA CYS A 117 -1.95 6.53 -17.12
C CYS A 117 -0.88 5.52 -16.70
N HIS A 118 -0.85 5.13 -15.43
CA HIS A 118 0.10 4.14 -14.94
C HIS A 118 -0.05 2.77 -15.62
N ARG A 119 -1.31 2.34 -15.86
CA ARG A 119 -1.58 1.11 -16.61
C ARG A 119 -1.06 1.21 -18.04
N LEU A 120 -1.38 2.30 -18.75
CA LEU A 120 -0.93 2.54 -20.12
C LEU A 120 0.60 2.60 -20.21
N HIS A 121 1.25 3.25 -19.24
CA HIS A 121 2.70 3.31 -19.15
C HIS A 121 3.30 1.91 -19.00
N THR A 122 2.78 1.10 -18.07
CA THR A 122 3.25 -0.28 -17.86
C THR A 122 3.03 -1.16 -19.10
N GLU A 123 1.90 -1.01 -19.79
CA GLU A 123 1.61 -1.71 -21.04
C GLU A 123 2.57 -1.28 -22.16
N SER A 124 2.83 0.03 -22.30
CA SER A 124 3.76 0.59 -23.28
C SER A 124 5.19 0.11 -23.05
N THR A 125 5.69 0.14 -21.80
CA THR A 125 7.03 -0.38 -21.47
C THR A 125 7.17 -1.86 -21.82
N LYS A 126 6.14 -2.68 -21.53
CA LYS A 126 6.14 -4.10 -21.92
C LYS A 126 6.17 -4.29 -23.43
N ALA A 127 5.35 -3.53 -24.17
CA ALA A 127 5.32 -3.58 -25.62
C ALA A 127 6.66 -3.14 -26.23
N GLN A 128 7.29 -2.10 -25.69
CA GLN A 128 8.61 -1.63 -26.10
C GLN A 128 9.68 -2.70 -25.87
N LEU A 129 9.69 -3.36 -24.71
CA LEU A 129 10.62 -4.44 -24.42
C LEU A 129 10.45 -5.61 -25.41
N GLN A 130 9.21 -6.00 -25.70
CA GLN A 130 8.90 -7.03 -26.69
C GLN A 130 9.36 -6.63 -28.10
N HIS A 131 9.13 -5.37 -28.49
CA HIS A 131 9.57 -4.85 -29.78
C HIS A 131 11.10 -4.88 -29.91
N LEU A 132 11.84 -4.46 -28.87
CA LEU A 132 13.30 -4.51 -28.85
C LEU A 132 13.83 -5.94 -28.92
N TYR A 133 13.20 -6.88 -28.21
CA TYR A 133 13.51 -8.30 -28.31
C TYR A 133 13.35 -8.84 -29.74
N LEU A 134 12.22 -8.54 -30.40
CA LEU A 134 11.98 -8.97 -31.78
C LEU A 134 12.97 -8.34 -32.76
N ARG A 135 13.32 -7.06 -32.57
CA ARG A 135 14.33 -6.37 -33.37
C ARG A 135 15.72 -7.01 -33.23
N LEU A 136 16.11 -7.38 -32.01
CA LEU A 136 17.34 -8.11 -31.75
C LEU A 136 17.34 -9.50 -32.43
N ALA A 137 16.23 -10.23 -32.35
CA ALA A 137 16.10 -11.53 -33.00
C ALA A 137 16.11 -11.44 -34.54
N ALA A 138 15.59 -10.36 -35.11
CA ALA A 138 15.61 -10.12 -36.55
C ALA A 138 17.01 -9.73 -37.04
N THR A 139 17.71 -8.85 -36.34
CA THR A 139 19.08 -8.42 -36.68
C THR A 139 20.07 -9.59 -36.60
N LYS A 140 19.97 -10.46 -35.58
CA LYS A 140 20.78 -11.69 -35.50
C LYS A 140 20.55 -12.64 -36.69
N ARG A 141 19.29 -12.84 -37.10
CA ARG A 141 18.98 -13.67 -38.28
C ARG A 141 19.48 -13.08 -39.60
N ALA A 142 19.44 -11.75 -39.74
CA ALA A 142 19.95 -11.08 -40.94
C ALA A 142 21.47 -11.24 -41.06
N MET A 143 22.19 -11.15 -39.95
CA MET A 143 23.63 -11.40 -39.84
C MET A 143 24.00 -12.83 -40.27
N GLU A 144 23.23 -13.84 -39.86
CA GLU A 144 23.44 -15.24 -40.25
C GLU A 144 23.23 -15.49 -41.76
N SER A 145 22.49 -14.61 -42.45
CA SER A 145 22.07 -14.79 -43.84
C SER A 145 22.87 -13.98 -44.87
N HIS A 146 23.73 -13.04 -44.42
CA HIS A 146 24.40 -12.06 -45.30
C HIS A 146 25.92 -12.11 -45.19
N ALA A 147 26.61 -11.76 -46.29
CA ALA A 147 28.07 -11.79 -46.38
C ALA A 147 28.75 -10.56 -45.74
N ASP A 148 28.05 -9.43 -45.60
CA ASP A 148 28.62 -8.17 -45.10
C ASP A 148 28.57 -8.09 -43.56
N HIS A 149 29.52 -8.79 -42.92
CA HIS A 149 29.48 -9.09 -41.49
C HIS A 149 29.74 -7.85 -40.62
N ASP A 150 30.63 -6.93 -41.00
CA ASP A 150 31.07 -5.85 -40.10
C ASP A 150 29.97 -4.82 -39.80
N ILE A 151 29.17 -4.44 -40.80
CA ILE A 151 28.03 -3.52 -40.62
C ILE A 151 26.92 -4.18 -39.81
N LEU A 152 26.64 -5.46 -40.08
CA LEU A 152 25.59 -6.22 -39.39
C LEU A 152 25.97 -6.53 -37.93
N MET A 153 27.26 -6.70 -37.62
CA MET A 153 27.73 -6.83 -36.23
C MET A 153 27.47 -5.55 -35.43
N ALA A 154 27.73 -4.38 -36.01
CA ALA A 154 27.46 -3.11 -35.34
C ALA A 154 25.95 -2.94 -35.02
N ASP A 155 25.07 -3.33 -35.95
CA ASP A 155 23.61 -3.30 -35.74
C ASP A 155 23.14 -4.29 -34.68
N VAL A 156 23.72 -5.49 -34.63
CA VAL A 156 23.44 -6.49 -33.57
C VAL A 156 23.88 -5.97 -32.20
N VAL A 157 25.07 -5.37 -32.11
CA VAL A 157 25.56 -4.76 -30.86
C VAL A 157 24.64 -3.63 -30.40
N ALA A 158 24.22 -2.74 -31.32
CA ALA A 158 23.30 -1.66 -30.99
C ALA A 158 21.92 -2.16 -30.54
N ALA A 159 21.36 -3.18 -31.22
CA ALA A 159 20.09 -3.79 -30.85
C ALA A 159 20.17 -4.51 -29.50
N GLN A 160 21.29 -5.19 -29.23
CA GLN A 160 21.54 -5.89 -27.96
C GLN A 160 21.64 -4.89 -26.80
N LEU A 161 22.42 -3.82 -26.97
CA LEU A 161 22.53 -2.75 -25.98
C LEU A 161 21.18 -2.10 -25.67
N ALA A 162 20.38 -1.80 -26.69
CA ALA A 162 19.06 -1.22 -26.51
C ALA A 162 18.11 -2.15 -25.74
N TYR A 163 18.12 -3.44 -26.06
CA TYR A 163 17.32 -4.44 -25.34
C TYR A 163 17.78 -4.61 -23.89
N ASP A 164 19.09 -4.73 -23.65
CA ASP A 164 19.63 -4.96 -22.31
C ASP A 164 19.40 -3.75 -21.40
N THR A 165 19.54 -2.53 -21.93
CA THR A 165 19.21 -1.29 -21.21
C THR A 165 17.74 -1.27 -20.79
N ALA A 166 16.82 -1.49 -21.74
CA ALA A 166 15.39 -1.51 -21.44
C ALA A 166 14.99 -2.65 -20.50
N LYS A 167 15.65 -3.81 -20.60
CA LYS A 167 15.45 -4.95 -19.70
C LYS A 167 15.93 -4.65 -18.28
N ALA A 168 17.10 -4.03 -18.14
CA ALA A 168 17.63 -3.63 -16.83
C ALA A 168 16.71 -2.63 -16.14
N GLU A 169 16.23 -1.61 -16.86
CA GLU A 169 15.23 -0.66 -16.34
C GLU A 169 13.94 -1.36 -15.93
N HIS A 170 13.43 -2.31 -16.73
CA HIS A 170 12.23 -3.07 -16.41
C HIS A 170 12.40 -3.93 -15.14
N CYS A 171 13.54 -4.60 -15.01
CA CYS A 171 13.88 -5.41 -13.84
C CYS A 171 14.00 -4.54 -12.58
N GLN A 172 14.68 -3.38 -12.68
CA GLN A 172 14.79 -2.45 -11.56
C GLN A 172 13.41 -1.97 -11.10
N ASN A 173 12.54 -1.57 -12.04
CA ASN A 173 11.17 -1.18 -11.72
C ASN A 173 10.36 -2.32 -11.06
N ALA A 174 10.60 -3.57 -11.45
CA ALA A 174 9.97 -4.72 -10.81
C ALA A 174 10.48 -4.95 -9.39
N HIS A 175 11.79 -4.80 -9.17
CA HIS A 175 12.40 -4.88 -7.84
C HIS A 175 11.92 -3.76 -6.93
N ASP A 176 11.84 -2.52 -7.42
CA ASP A 176 11.32 -1.38 -6.65
C ASP A 176 9.86 -1.61 -6.24
N ARG A 177 9.03 -2.18 -7.12
CA ARG A 177 7.65 -2.58 -6.79
C ARG A 177 7.61 -3.68 -5.73
N GLN A 178 8.52 -4.65 -5.80
CA GLN A 178 8.61 -5.71 -4.81
C GLN A 178 9.08 -5.16 -3.46
N PHE A 179 10.07 -4.27 -3.46
CA PHE A 179 10.53 -3.56 -2.27
C PHE A 179 9.41 -2.73 -1.66
N ASP A 180 8.70 -1.93 -2.46
CA ASP A 180 7.55 -1.14 -2.01
C ASP A 180 6.44 -2.05 -1.45
N PHE A 181 6.21 -3.22 -2.06
CA PHE A 181 5.30 -4.21 -1.51
C PHE A 181 5.78 -4.70 -0.15
N HIS A 182 7.06 -5.07 0.01
CA HIS A 182 7.59 -5.53 1.28
C HIS A 182 7.55 -4.44 2.35
N ALA A 183 8.11 -3.27 2.07
CA ALA A 183 8.18 -2.14 2.99
C ALA A 183 6.79 -1.63 3.43
N ASN A 184 5.77 -1.72 2.58
CA ASN A 184 4.45 -1.15 2.89
C ASN A 184 3.33 -2.17 3.15
N SER A 185 3.57 -3.45 2.86
CA SER A 185 2.56 -4.51 2.94
C SER A 185 3.01 -5.74 3.71
N ASN A 186 4.32 -6.03 3.76
CA ASN A 186 4.85 -7.17 4.52
C ASN A 186 5.00 -6.84 6.01
N GLU A 187 5.25 -5.57 6.35
CA GLU A 187 5.12 -5.04 7.71
C GLU A 187 3.74 -4.40 7.89
N ARG A 188 2.71 -5.22 8.08
CA ARG A 188 1.45 -4.73 8.66
C ARG A 188 1.28 -5.38 10.01
N GLY A 189 1.29 -4.54 11.06
CA GLY A 189 0.59 -4.86 12.30
C GLY A 189 -0.80 -5.36 11.92
N THR A 190 -1.16 -6.53 12.42
CA THR A 190 -2.37 -7.24 12.00
C THR A 190 -3.59 -6.33 12.11
N SER A 191 -4.65 -6.59 11.34
CA SER A 191 -5.88 -5.79 11.37
C SER A 191 -6.47 -5.62 12.77
N HIS A 192 -6.05 -6.45 13.73
CA HIS A 192 -6.32 -6.34 15.15
C HIS A 192 -5.72 -5.07 15.79
N PHE A 193 -4.52 -4.67 15.39
CA PHE A 193 -3.78 -3.52 15.94
C PHE A 193 -4.28 -2.18 15.38
N PHE A 194 -4.73 -2.19 14.12
CA PHE A 194 -5.26 -1.01 13.41
C PHE A 194 -6.74 -1.13 13.09
N ARG A 195 -7.52 -1.85 13.91
CA ARG A 195 -8.98 -1.86 13.75
C ARG A 195 -9.43 -0.41 13.73
N ARG A 196 -10.12 -0.04 12.64
CA ARG A 196 -10.94 1.16 12.64
C ARG A 196 -11.80 1.04 13.90
N PRO A 197 -11.78 2.00 14.85
CA PRO A 197 -12.76 1.97 15.92
C PRO A 197 -14.12 1.78 15.24
N LEU A 198 -14.90 0.80 15.71
CA LEU A 198 -16.22 0.49 15.16
C LEU A 198 -16.90 1.83 14.92
N GLY A 199 -17.18 2.12 13.66
CA GLY A 199 -17.49 3.48 13.21
C GLY A 199 -18.76 3.98 13.88
N THR A 200 -18.62 4.53 15.08
CA THR A 200 -19.53 5.49 15.62
C THR A 200 -19.34 6.70 14.72
N LYS A 201 -20.23 6.86 13.76
CA LYS A 201 -20.57 8.21 13.32
C LYS A 201 -21.05 8.89 14.59
N VAL A 202 -20.14 9.51 15.34
CA VAL A 202 -20.50 10.31 16.51
C VAL A 202 -21.05 11.58 15.90
N PRO A 203 -22.38 11.78 15.91
CA PRO A 203 -22.92 13.03 15.44
C PRO A 203 -22.43 14.12 16.39
N ILE A 204 -21.91 15.21 15.82
CA ILE A 204 -21.58 16.40 16.60
C ILE A 204 -22.92 17.08 16.84
N ASN A 205 -23.48 16.90 18.04
CA ASN A 205 -24.82 17.36 18.39
C ASN A 205 -24.82 18.72 19.09
N TYR A 206 -23.65 19.25 19.44
CA TYR A 206 -23.54 20.49 20.17
C TYR A 206 -22.21 21.19 19.91
N VAL A 207 -22.19 22.50 20.09
CA VAL A 207 -21.01 23.36 20.03
C VAL A 207 -21.08 24.39 21.15
N THR A 208 -19.93 24.83 21.67
CA THR A 208 -19.90 25.92 22.67
C THR A 208 -19.65 27.24 21.94
N VAL A 209 -20.58 28.19 22.08
CA VAL A 209 -20.47 29.55 21.55
C VAL A 209 -20.57 30.50 22.73
N ASP A 210 -19.55 31.34 22.94
CA ASP A 210 -19.48 32.32 24.04
C ASP A 210 -19.72 31.71 25.44
N GLY A 211 -19.20 30.51 25.67
CA GLY A 211 -19.35 29.78 26.93
C GLY A 211 -20.70 29.08 27.12
N SER A 212 -21.63 29.25 26.18
CA SER A 212 -22.94 28.59 26.20
C SER A 212 -23.00 27.40 25.23
N MET A 213 -23.57 26.29 25.69
CA MET A 213 -23.74 25.10 24.86
C MET A 213 -24.96 25.25 23.94
N VAL A 214 -24.74 25.14 22.63
CA VAL A 214 -25.77 25.24 21.59
C VAL A 214 -25.91 23.88 20.90
N THR A 215 -27.14 23.38 20.80
CA THR A 215 -27.46 22.08 20.18
C THR A 215 -28.26 22.19 18.89
N ASP A 216 -28.51 23.41 18.42
CA ASP A 216 -29.21 23.70 17.16
C ASP A 216 -28.37 23.24 15.95
N GLU A 217 -28.95 22.38 15.10
CA GLU A 217 -28.26 21.74 13.98
C GLU A 217 -27.66 22.74 12.97
N PRO A 218 -28.38 23.78 12.49
CA PRO A 218 -27.81 24.85 11.67
C PRO A 218 -26.60 25.55 12.30
N THR A 219 -26.67 25.87 13.60
CA THR A 219 -25.60 26.57 14.32
C THR A 219 -24.38 25.67 14.56
N VAL A 220 -24.61 24.39 14.89
CA VAL A 220 -23.54 23.40 15.03
C VAL A 220 -22.83 23.20 13.69
N GLN A 221 -23.57 23.07 12.59
CA GLN A 221 -23.01 22.88 11.25
C GLN A 221 -22.20 24.11 10.79
N SER A 222 -22.74 25.32 10.97
CA SER A 222 -22.06 26.55 10.55
C SER A 222 -20.79 26.81 11.35
N THR A 223 -20.81 26.55 12.66
CA THR A 223 -19.65 26.71 13.55
C THR A 223 -18.57 25.69 13.22
N PHE A 224 -18.94 24.41 13.03
CA PHE A 224 -17.99 23.37 12.62
C PHE A 224 -17.35 23.69 11.26
N THR A 225 -18.16 24.12 10.30
CA THR A 225 -17.67 24.51 8.97
C THR A 225 -16.71 25.70 9.06
N SER A 226 -17.05 26.71 9.86
CA SER A 226 -16.20 27.90 10.06
C SER A 226 -14.88 27.56 10.73
N HIS A 227 -14.89 26.67 11.73
CA HIS A 227 -13.68 26.20 12.41
C HIS A 227 -12.70 25.53 11.44
N TRP A 228 -13.17 24.55 10.65
CA TRP A 228 -12.32 23.88 9.68
C TRP A 228 -11.93 24.76 8.51
N ARG A 229 -12.80 25.69 8.09
CA ARG A 229 -12.45 26.71 7.10
C ARG A 229 -11.28 27.56 7.61
N SER A 230 -11.29 27.98 8.87
CA SER A 230 -10.16 28.71 9.49
C SER A 230 -8.86 27.90 9.48
N ILE A 231 -8.90 26.63 9.88
CA ILE A 231 -7.72 25.74 9.90
C ILE A 231 -7.17 25.48 8.48
N MET A 232 -8.06 25.27 7.52
CA MET A 232 -7.71 24.88 6.15
C MET A 232 -7.41 26.07 5.24
N THR A 233 -7.66 27.30 5.70
CA THR A 233 -7.23 28.51 4.98
C THR A 233 -5.76 28.75 5.31
N ALA A 234 -4.94 28.87 4.26
CA ALA A 234 -3.52 29.18 4.43
C ALA A 234 -3.35 30.48 5.24
N PRO A 235 -2.36 30.57 6.14
CA PRO A 235 -2.05 31.83 6.82
C PRO A 235 -1.85 32.93 5.78
N ARG A 236 -2.39 34.13 6.04
CA ARG A 236 -2.07 35.28 5.21
C ARG A 236 -0.55 35.53 5.23
N ASP A 237 0.01 36.00 4.11
CA ASP A 237 1.46 36.17 3.85
C ASP A 237 2.23 37.00 4.91
N ASP A 238 1.53 37.68 5.80
CA ASP A 238 2.02 38.48 6.92
C ASP A 238 2.45 37.64 8.14
N ALA A 239 2.02 36.38 8.26
CA ALA A 239 2.51 35.47 9.29
C ALA A 239 3.80 34.77 8.84
N ARG A 240 4.91 35.51 8.76
CA ARG A 240 6.22 34.90 8.55
C ARG A 240 6.44 33.80 9.61
N PRO A 241 6.77 32.57 9.21
CA PRO A 241 7.06 31.51 10.18
C PRO A 241 8.22 31.97 11.07
N ASP A 242 8.05 31.78 12.38
CA ASP A 242 9.07 32.05 13.38
C ASP A 242 10.37 31.32 12.98
N ASN A 243 11.32 32.09 12.45
CA ASN A 243 12.56 31.57 11.90
C ASN A 243 13.40 30.88 12.97
N ASP A 244 13.28 31.32 14.23
CA ASP A 244 13.99 30.71 15.35
C ASP A 244 13.40 29.35 15.69
N ARG A 245 12.07 29.23 15.70
CA ARG A 245 11.41 27.95 15.90
C ARG A 245 11.67 26.98 14.75
N ARG A 246 11.72 27.46 13.51
CA ARG A 246 12.05 26.65 12.33
C ARG A 246 13.50 26.18 12.35
N ARG A 247 14.44 27.06 12.75
CA ARG A 247 15.86 26.72 12.93
C ARG A 247 16.05 25.70 14.05
N ALA A 248 15.40 25.87 15.20
CA ALA A 248 15.48 24.94 16.32
C ALA A 248 14.98 23.52 15.94
N VAL A 249 13.90 23.42 15.17
CA VAL A 249 13.39 22.13 14.68
C VAL A 249 14.35 21.49 13.68
N LEU A 250 14.90 22.27 12.75
CA LEU A 250 15.88 21.76 11.77
C LEU A 250 17.18 21.32 12.45
N GLU A 251 17.66 22.07 13.45
CA GLU A 251 18.81 21.69 14.26
C GLU A 251 18.54 20.41 15.04
N ALA A 252 17.37 20.25 15.66
CA ALA A 252 17.01 19.02 16.35
C ALA A 252 16.95 17.79 15.42
N LEU A 253 16.46 17.96 14.18
CA LEU A 253 16.37 16.89 13.18
C LEU A 253 17.71 16.55 12.52
N THR A 254 18.64 17.51 12.46
CA THR A 254 19.97 17.32 11.84
C THR A 254 21.07 17.05 12.85
N LYS A 255 20.80 17.24 14.15
CA LYS A 255 21.71 16.86 15.22
C LYS A 255 21.90 15.35 15.19
N ARG A 256 23.08 14.91 14.77
CA ARG A 256 23.51 13.52 14.91
C ARG A 256 23.39 13.15 16.39
N LEU A 257 22.65 12.07 16.66
CA LEU A 257 22.69 11.39 17.95
C LEU A 257 24.15 11.11 18.28
N ASP A 258 24.56 11.46 19.50
CA ASP A 258 25.90 11.11 19.95
C ASP A 258 26.00 9.59 20.16
N MET A 259 27.23 9.11 20.36
CA MET A 259 27.47 7.68 20.52
C MET A 259 26.78 7.11 21.77
N ALA A 260 26.62 7.91 22.83
CA ALA A 260 26.00 7.46 24.07
C ALA A 260 24.48 7.32 23.93
N ASP A 261 23.83 8.26 23.24
CA ASP A 261 22.40 8.19 22.92
C ASP A 261 22.09 7.01 21.99
N ARG A 262 22.99 6.70 21.05
CA ARG A 262 22.90 5.50 20.20
C ARG A 262 23.05 4.22 21.00
N GLU A 263 24.06 4.12 21.84
CA GLU A 263 24.29 2.95 22.68
C GLU A 263 23.13 2.75 23.68
N SER A 264 22.53 3.82 24.19
CA SER A 264 21.34 3.75 25.04
C SER A 264 20.10 3.22 24.31
N LEU A 265 19.96 3.52 23.01
CA LEU A 265 18.85 3.03 22.19
C LEU A 265 19.03 1.56 21.78
N ASP A 266 20.28 1.09 21.70
CA ASP A 266 20.63 -0.29 21.34
C ASP A 266 20.70 -1.24 22.56
N GLN A 267 20.43 -0.75 23.77
CA GLN A 267 20.32 -1.62 24.94
C GLN A 267 19.02 -2.45 24.91
N PRO A 268 19.08 -3.73 25.29
CA PRO A 268 17.88 -4.55 25.40
C PRO A 268 16.96 -4.01 26.50
N ILE A 269 15.66 -3.95 26.19
CA ILE A 269 14.57 -3.51 27.08
C ILE A 269 14.44 -4.46 28.27
#